data_AF-A0A1F6Y7W5-F1
#
_entry.id   AF-A0A1F6Y7W5-F1
#
_cell.length_a   1.000
_cell.length_b   1.000
_cell.length_c   1.000
_cell.angle_alpha   90.00
_cell.angle_beta   90.00
_cell.angle_gamma   90.00
#
_symmetry.space_group_name_H-M   'P 1'
#
loop_
_entity.id
_entity.type
_entity.pdbx_description
1 polymer ?
#
loop_
_entity_poly.entity_id
_entity_poly.type
_entity_poly.pdbx_seq_one_letter_code
_entity_poly.pdbx_strand_id
1 'polypeptide(L)'
;MKKLIKNFIDFHKKAEKLKITTRHSWLTNSSRQESTAEHTWMLCLLAIIVSDKLTKKAVMQHNLADIKTWEQGDFDHHPYYQNEFFNFDIFMRTFKDIVDVQSMKKIIAGKAEHRIHKKYLARYRGGK
;
A
#
# COMPACT_ATOMS: atom_id res chain seq x y z
N MET A 1 19.14 -32.72 -6.24
CA MET A 1 17.72 -32.69 -6.69
C MET A 1 16.75 -33.46 -5.79
N LYS A 2 16.93 -34.77 -5.51
CA LYS A 2 15.98 -35.55 -4.66
C LYS A 2 15.70 -34.94 -3.27
N LYS A 3 16.74 -34.44 -2.58
CA LYS A 3 16.59 -33.74 -1.28
C LYS A 3 15.73 -32.47 -1.38
N LEU A 4 15.91 -31.69 -2.45
CA LEU A 4 15.13 -30.48 -2.68
C LEU A 4 13.65 -30.81 -2.89
N ILE A 5 13.35 -31.83 -3.70
CA ILE A 5 11.97 -32.30 -3.95
C ILE A 5 11.31 -32.77 -2.64
N LYS A 6 12.03 -33.53 -1.81
CA LYS A 6 11.52 -33.96 -0.50
C LYS A 6 11.19 -32.77 0.39
N ASN A 7 12.07 -31.77 0.45
CA ASN A 7 11.82 -30.56 1.24
C ASN A 7 10.59 -29.78 0.75
N PHE A 8 10.36 -29.70 -0.56
CA PHE A 8 9.15 -29.08 -1.12
C PHE A 8 7.89 -29.83 -0.70
N ILE A 9 7.88 -31.15 -0.77
CA ILE A 9 6.75 -31.98 -0.34
C ILE A 9 6.48 -31.77 1.16
N ASP A 10 7.53 -31.76 1.98
CA ASP A 10 7.41 -31.57 3.43
C ASP A 10 6.90 -30.16 3.79
N PHE A 11 7.34 -29.13 3.05
CA PHE A 11 6.80 -27.78 3.17
C PHE A 11 5.31 -27.76 2.80
N HIS A 12 4.93 -28.37 1.69
CA HIS A 12 3.54 -28.37 1.22
C HIS A 12 2.60 -29.06 2.22
N LYS A 13 3.04 -30.18 2.81
CA LYS A 13 2.30 -30.87 3.89
C LYS A 13 2.13 -30.00 5.14
N LYS A 14 3.11 -29.17 5.48
CA LYS A 14 3.00 -28.22 6.61
C LYS A 14 2.02 -27.09 6.27
N ALA A 15 2.09 -26.54 5.07
CA ALA A 15 1.21 -25.46 4.62
C ALA A 15 -0.25 -25.89 4.50
N GLU A 16 -0.52 -27.13 4.09
CA GLU A 16 -1.89 -27.67 3.97
C GLU A 16 -2.69 -27.56 5.27
N LYS A 17 -2.03 -27.68 6.43
CA LYS A 17 -2.65 -27.53 7.76
C LYS A 17 -3.31 -26.17 7.99
N LEU A 18 -2.95 -25.14 7.21
CA LEU A 18 -3.60 -23.83 7.27
C LEU A 18 -5.09 -23.88 6.87
N LYS A 19 -5.51 -24.90 6.10
CA LYS A 19 -6.91 -25.10 5.70
C LYS A 19 -7.83 -25.45 6.87
N ILE A 20 -7.29 -26.05 7.93
CA ILE A 20 -8.04 -26.48 9.11
C ILE A 20 -7.73 -25.64 10.36
N THR A 21 -6.75 -24.74 10.27
CA THR A 21 -6.39 -23.82 11.36
C THR A 21 -7.36 -22.65 11.36
N THR A 22 -8.35 -22.67 12.25
CA THR A 22 -9.39 -21.64 12.34
C THR A 22 -8.90 -20.36 13.01
N ARG A 23 -9.53 -19.23 12.65
CA ARG A 23 -9.33 -17.91 13.25
C ARG A 23 -10.53 -17.54 14.11
N HIS A 24 -10.43 -16.42 14.85
CA HIS A 24 -11.55 -15.87 15.61
C HIS A 24 -12.70 -15.35 14.72
N SER A 25 -12.41 -14.99 13.47
CA SER A 25 -13.38 -14.49 12.49
C SER A 25 -14.32 -15.57 11.99
N TRP A 26 -15.59 -15.20 11.79
CA TRP A 26 -16.64 -16.07 11.24
C TRP A 26 -16.97 -15.67 9.80
N LEU A 27 -17.46 -16.63 9.01
CA LEU A 27 -18.01 -16.34 7.68
C LEU A 27 -19.26 -15.45 7.78
N THR A 28 -19.62 -14.79 6.69
CA THR A 28 -20.77 -13.84 6.63
C THR A 28 -22.10 -14.46 7.04
N ASN A 29 -22.30 -15.75 6.79
CA ASN A 29 -23.50 -16.49 7.19
C ASN A 29 -23.38 -17.16 8.57
N SER A 30 -22.32 -16.86 9.32
CA SER A 30 -22.03 -17.41 10.66
C SER A 30 -22.01 -18.94 10.75
N SER A 31 -21.90 -19.66 9.62
CA SER A 31 -22.03 -21.12 9.62
C SER A 31 -20.78 -21.83 10.16
N ARG A 32 -19.61 -21.21 10.00
CA ARG A 32 -18.33 -21.68 10.55
C ARG A 32 -17.32 -20.56 10.71
N GLN A 33 -16.25 -20.86 11.45
CA GLN A 33 -15.06 -20.01 11.52
C GLN A 33 -14.26 -20.07 10.22
N GLU A 34 -13.68 -18.92 9.87
CA GLU A 34 -12.77 -18.74 8.74
C GLU A 34 -11.46 -19.50 9.01
N SER A 35 -10.95 -20.21 8.01
CA SER A 35 -9.60 -20.81 8.09
C SER A 35 -8.51 -19.79 7.77
N THR A 36 -7.31 -20.02 8.30
CA THR A 36 -6.15 -19.18 8.01
C THR A 36 -5.80 -19.16 6.52
N ALA A 37 -6.01 -20.28 5.81
CA ALA A 37 -5.82 -20.36 4.37
C ALA A 37 -6.79 -19.44 3.58
N GLU A 38 -8.07 -19.42 3.95
CA GLU A 38 -9.08 -18.56 3.31
C GLU A 38 -8.80 -17.08 3.53
N HIS A 39 -8.47 -16.73 4.77
CA HIS A 39 -8.09 -15.37 5.13
C HIS A 39 -6.88 -14.89 4.33
N THR A 40 -5.84 -15.74 4.26
CA THR A 40 -4.61 -15.42 3.51
C THR A 40 -4.90 -15.29 2.03
N TRP A 41 -5.75 -16.14 1.46
CA TRP A 41 -6.17 -16.02 0.06
C TRP A 41 -6.88 -14.70 -0.22
N MET A 42 -7.82 -14.28 0.65
CA MET A 42 -8.48 -12.98 0.54
C MET A 42 -7.51 -11.81 0.66
N LEU A 43 -6.53 -11.90 1.56
CA LEU A 43 -5.46 -10.91 1.68
C LEU A 43 -4.56 -10.87 0.43
N CYS A 44 -4.22 -12.01 -0.16
CA CYS A 44 -3.47 -12.06 -1.41
C CYS A 44 -4.28 -11.50 -2.58
N LEU A 45 -5.60 -11.77 -2.64
CA LEU A 45 -6.47 -11.15 -3.63
C LEU A 45 -6.53 -9.64 -3.47
N LEU A 46 -6.71 -9.15 -2.23
CA LEU A 46 -6.62 -7.72 -1.95
C LEU A 46 -5.25 -7.17 -2.36
N ALA A 47 -4.17 -7.88 -2.03
CA ALA A 47 -2.82 -7.48 -2.42
C ALA A 47 -2.64 -7.47 -3.94
N ILE A 48 -3.24 -8.39 -4.72
CA ILE A 48 -3.19 -8.40 -6.20
C ILE A 48 -4.03 -7.26 -6.80
N ILE A 49 -5.23 -7.03 -6.26
CA ILE A 49 -6.09 -5.91 -6.66
C ILE A 49 -5.40 -4.57 -6.42
N VAL A 50 -4.68 -4.48 -5.30
CA VAL A 50 -3.95 -3.27 -4.91
C VAL A 50 -2.51 -3.28 -5.48
N SER A 51 -1.97 -4.41 -5.94
CA SER A 51 -0.57 -4.52 -6.40
C SER A 51 -0.37 -3.73 -7.67
N ASP A 52 -1.24 -3.78 -8.67
CA ASP A 52 -1.02 -2.96 -9.87
C ASP A 52 -1.14 -1.45 -9.54
N LYS A 53 -1.85 -1.12 -8.45
CA LYS A 53 -1.83 0.22 -7.84
C LYS A 53 -0.60 0.52 -6.98
N LEU A 54 0.17 -0.48 -6.53
CA LEU A 54 1.32 -0.38 -5.61
C LEU A 54 2.69 -0.73 -6.23
N THR A 55 2.74 -1.46 -7.33
CA THR A 55 4.00 -1.98 -7.92
C THR A 55 4.79 -0.87 -8.63
N LYS A 56 4.20 0.33 -8.76
CA LYS A 56 4.91 1.59 -9.09
C LYS A 56 4.99 2.57 -7.90
N LYS A 57 4.63 2.18 -6.68
CA LYS A 57 4.36 3.11 -5.57
C LYS A 57 4.94 2.66 -4.23
N ALA A 58 6.28 2.66 -4.14
CA ALA A 58 6.97 2.86 -2.87
C ALA A 58 6.88 4.33 -2.37
N VAL A 59 6.21 5.20 -3.12
CA VAL A 59 6.01 6.64 -2.87
C VAL A 59 5.70 6.92 -1.38
N MET A 60 4.75 6.23 -0.75
CA MET A 60 4.47 6.44 0.67
C MET A 60 5.63 6.09 1.62
N GLN A 61 6.42 5.06 1.31
CA GLN A 61 7.60 4.70 2.12
C GLN A 61 8.67 5.79 2.01
N HIS A 62 8.85 6.41 0.85
CA HIS A 62 9.75 7.56 0.68
C HIS A 62 9.31 8.76 1.52
N ASN A 63 7.99 8.92 1.77
CA ASN A 63 7.49 9.98 2.64
C ASN A 63 7.96 9.84 4.11
N LEU A 64 8.39 8.66 4.52
CA LEU A 64 8.97 8.40 5.85
C LEU A 64 10.46 8.77 5.92
N ALA A 65 11.20 8.70 4.81
CA ALA A 65 12.63 9.04 4.75
C ALA A 65 12.87 10.55 4.87
N ASP A 66 13.96 11.00 5.51
CA ASP A 66 14.29 12.43 5.63
C ASP A 66 14.26 13.10 4.24
N ILE A 67 13.68 14.30 4.15
CA ILE A 67 13.59 15.03 2.87
C ILE A 67 14.98 15.34 2.27
N LYS A 68 16.03 15.36 3.10
CA LYS A 68 17.41 15.50 2.63
C LYS A 68 17.87 14.34 1.74
N THR A 69 17.26 13.17 1.83
CA THR A 69 17.59 12.01 1.01
C THR A 69 16.77 11.93 -0.28
N TRP A 70 15.87 12.88 -0.53
CA TRP A 70 14.99 12.86 -1.69
C TRP A 70 15.70 13.34 -2.96
N GLU A 71 15.61 12.51 -4.00
CA GLU A 71 16.04 12.82 -5.36
C GLU A 71 14.90 13.45 -6.16
N GLN A 72 15.17 13.96 -7.36
CA GLN A 72 14.13 14.66 -8.15
C GLN A 72 12.93 13.74 -8.46
N GLY A 73 13.19 12.45 -8.69
CA GLY A 73 12.12 11.47 -8.87
C GLY A 73 11.15 11.43 -7.69
N ASP A 74 11.60 11.63 -6.45
CA ASP A 74 10.69 11.66 -5.29
C ASP A 74 9.72 12.84 -5.34
N PHE A 75 10.17 14.01 -5.80
CA PHE A 75 9.35 15.22 -5.97
C PHE A 75 8.43 15.16 -7.19
N ASP A 76 8.78 14.36 -8.20
CA ASP A 76 7.91 14.14 -9.35
C ASP A 76 6.72 13.25 -8.97
N HIS A 77 6.90 12.38 -7.97
CA HIS A 77 5.88 11.47 -7.46
C HIS A 77 5.17 11.98 -6.19
N HIS A 78 5.67 13.05 -5.55
CA HIS A 78 5.03 13.72 -4.41
C HIS A 78 4.95 15.23 -4.58
N PRO A 79 3.79 15.86 -4.32
CA PRO A 79 2.50 15.29 -3.94
C PRO A 79 1.57 15.15 -5.14
N TYR A 80 0.41 14.52 -4.93
CA TYR A 80 -0.70 14.47 -5.89
C TYR A 80 -0.44 13.70 -7.19
N TYR A 81 0.64 12.92 -7.27
CA TYR A 81 0.87 12.01 -8.38
C TYR A 81 -0.25 10.98 -8.50
N GLN A 82 -0.75 10.80 -9.74
CA GLN A 82 -1.79 9.82 -10.10
C GLN A 82 -3.00 9.81 -9.14
N ASN A 83 -3.51 10.98 -8.84
CA ASN A 83 -4.48 11.15 -7.77
C ASN A 83 -5.84 10.52 -8.09
N GLU A 84 -6.18 10.48 -9.38
CA GLU A 84 -7.40 9.90 -9.93
C GLU A 84 -7.58 8.41 -9.60
N PHE A 85 -6.49 7.65 -9.42
CA PHE A 85 -6.57 6.22 -9.10
C PHE A 85 -7.10 5.90 -7.69
N PHE A 86 -7.27 6.92 -6.86
CA PHE A 86 -7.78 6.82 -5.49
C PHE A 86 -9.24 7.28 -5.37
N ASN A 87 -9.87 7.76 -6.44
CA ASN A 87 -11.24 8.31 -6.41
C ASN A 87 -12.36 7.24 -6.42
N PHE A 88 -12.01 5.95 -6.53
CA PHE A 88 -12.98 4.85 -6.65
C PHE A 88 -13.64 4.48 -5.32
N ASP A 89 -13.07 4.92 -4.19
CA ASP A 89 -13.56 4.64 -2.86
C ASP A 89 -13.24 5.81 -1.93
N ILE A 90 -14.16 6.13 -1.02
CA ILE A 90 -14.06 7.30 -0.15
C ILE A 90 -12.92 7.18 0.86
N PHE A 91 -12.67 5.98 1.38
CA PHE A 91 -11.57 5.74 2.29
C PHE A 91 -10.24 5.91 1.55
N MET A 92 -10.10 5.34 0.35
CA MET A 92 -8.87 5.46 -0.45
C MET A 92 -8.59 6.90 -0.88
N ARG A 93 -9.62 7.68 -1.23
CA ARG A 93 -9.52 9.12 -1.50
C ARG A 93 -9.01 9.87 -0.28
N THR A 94 -9.66 9.65 0.87
CA THR A 94 -9.33 10.32 2.13
C THR A 94 -7.91 9.99 2.58
N PHE A 95 -7.52 8.72 2.50
CA PHE A 95 -6.17 8.26 2.83
C PHE A 95 -5.13 8.95 1.95
N LYS A 96 -5.37 9.03 0.63
CA LYS A 96 -4.46 9.70 -0.30
C LYS A 96 -4.33 11.20 -0.01
N ASP A 97 -5.42 11.88 0.34
CA ASP A 97 -5.39 13.29 0.71
C ASP A 97 -4.51 13.53 1.96
N ILE A 98 -4.61 12.66 2.96
CA ILE A 98 -3.79 12.75 4.17
C ILE A 98 -2.29 12.61 3.83
N VAL A 99 -1.93 11.63 2.99
CA VAL A 99 -0.54 11.42 2.54
C VAL A 99 -0.02 12.61 1.72
N ASP A 100 -0.83 13.16 0.83
CA ASP A 100 -0.46 14.34 0.04
C ASP A 100 -0.23 15.58 0.91
N VAL A 101 -1.10 15.80 1.91
CA VAL A 101 -0.93 16.88 2.89
C VAL A 101 0.33 16.68 3.71
N GLN A 102 0.62 15.45 4.16
CA GLN A 102 1.85 15.14 4.88
C GLN A 102 3.09 15.45 4.04
N SER A 103 3.08 15.03 2.77
CA SER A 103 4.17 15.29 1.81
C SER A 103 4.38 16.80 1.62
N MET A 104 3.29 17.56 1.41
CA MET A 104 3.36 19.02 1.28
C MET A 104 3.93 19.71 2.51
N LYS A 105 3.50 19.31 3.71
CA LYS A 105 4.03 19.86 4.97
C LYS A 105 5.54 19.63 5.08
N LYS A 106 6.00 18.43 4.70
CA LYS A 106 7.42 18.06 4.68
C LYS A 106 8.22 18.89 3.68
N ILE A 107 7.70 19.05 2.46
CA ILE A 107 8.31 19.86 1.39
C ILE A 107 8.48 21.32 1.84
N ILE A 108 7.45 21.91 2.44
CA ILE A 108 7.49 23.29 2.93
C ILE A 108 8.47 23.44 4.10
N ALA A 109 8.44 22.51 5.06
CA ALA A 109 9.38 22.52 6.18
C ALA A 109 10.84 22.41 5.71
N GLY A 110 11.08 21.63 4.65
CA GLY A 110 12.39 21.47 4.01
C GLY A 110 12.76 22.58 3.01
N LYS A 111 11.91 23.61 2.81
CA LYS A 111 12.11 24.69 1.82
C LYS A 111 12.35 24.19 0.39
N ALA A 112 11.72 23.08 0.02
CA ALA A 112 11.94 22.36 -1.24
C ALA A 112 10.84 22.61 -2.29
N GLU A 113 10.02 23.65 -2.14
CA GLU A 113 8.87 23.92 -3.02
C GLU A 113 9.26 24.16 -4.48
N HIS A 114 10.50 24.61 -4.72
CA HIS A 114 11.03 24.83 -6.06
C HIS A 114 11.24 23.52 -6.85
N ARG A 115 11.22 22.36 -6.19
CA ARG A 115 11.44 21.04 -6.79
C ARG A 115 10.15 20.35 -7.23
N ILE A 116 8.98 20.90 -6.89
CA ILE A 116 7.66 20.36 -7.29
C ILE A 116 6.99 21.22 -8.35
N HIS A 117 6.07 20.63 -9.11
CA HIS A 117 5.31 21.37 -10.11
C HIS A 117 4.44 22.46 -9.47
N LYS A 118 4.47 23.70 -9.99
CA LYS A 118 3.74 24.87 -9.44
C LYS A 118 2.25 24.61 -9.16
N LYS A 119 1.60 23.83 -10.04
CA LYS A 119 0.19 23.39 -9.88
C LYS A 119 -0.10 22.69 -8.55
N TYR A 120 0.86 21.94 -8.00
CA TYR A 120 0.70 21.22 -6.73
C TYR A 120 0.76 22.18 -5.53
N LEU A 121 1.66 23.16 -5.59
CA LEU A 121 1.71 24.23 -4.59
C LEU A 121 0.43 25.07 -4.61
N ALA A 122 -0.07 25.41 -5.80
CA ALA A 122 -1.34 26.12 -5.96
C ALA A 122 -2.52 25.31 -5.40
N ARG A 123 -2.60 24.00 -5.72
CA ARG A 123 -3.64 23.09 -5.18
C ARG A 123 -3.62 23.05 -3.65
N TYR A 124 -2.44 22.90 -3.05
CA TYR A 124 -2.31 22.83 -1.59
C TYR A 124 -2.73 24.14 -0.91
N ARG A 125 -2.40 25.30 -1.52
CA ARG A 125 -2.73 26.61 -0.97
C ARG A 125 -4.19 27.01 -1.21
N GLY A 126 -4.76 26.62 -2.35
CA GLY A 126 -6.14 26.94 -2.74
C GLY A 126 -7.19 25.97 -2.19
N GLY A 127 -6.78 24.85 -1.57
CA GLY A 127 -7.65 23.95 -0.82
C GLY A 127 -7.77 24.29 0.67
N LYS A 128 -7.43 25.54 1.06
CA LYS A 128 -7.75 26.12 2.36
C LYS A 128 -9.04 26.92 2.28
#